data_AF-A0A4R1ZGI7-F1
#
_entry.id   AF-A0A4R1ZGI7-F1
#
_cell.length_a   1.000
_cell.length_b   1.000
_cell.length_c   1.000
_cell.angle_alpha   90.00
_cell.angle_beta   90.00
_cell.angle_gamma   90.00
#
_symmetry.space_group_name_H-M   'P 1'
#
loop_
_entity.id
_entity.type
_entity.pdbx_description
1 polymer ?
#
loop_
_entity_poly.entity_id
_entity_poly.type
_entity_poly.pdbx_seq_one_letter_code
_entity_poly.pdbx_strand_id
1 'polypeptide(L)'
;MLLIQLYHNRSSAVYQRIINQEGYSLSLVKEGVAVEFFLKPEWIPKEVGETKLNLVVERKFDSDIILEKVGKSQKHFYIQLNVVPHPNRSSGQLLNISHITNDSFINSNGPEWQITDTTGKDLLGGTYGGGEGPGNAISVDIPDTELSKFAQGAHVRFSGFYLYGYAKFNQSNVTIWLSALFPLLVIACLIMLYRKRSEPEKNLGWKLIGHMLLGGFTFSLNGLRLPLGFVIYLLFFRKPRPNLSIKDKAALLGLAMYVLQLVVPPVLSHLDSIPKQSAWGNVSIEQLGFDGVWKMVMARAPVSNQARVEGFETVLAQNGEVIELEFQLFDPDANGRYNRINAVYHASEQSVTLKRSLTNEKLQYSGAFLADDFVNRVQQLELLKLKPAGGEHRYVMLELDPLHGSYAMKNESNFGVDEKGVYPIGDEQLPITATRLIVCAPQSLDKMSACEDDVNYYFNIVEGGMRE
;
A
#
# COMPACT_ATOMS: atom_id res chain seq x y z
N MET A 1 18.50 -29.67 -8.97
CA MET A 1 18.21 -29.13 -10.31
C MET A 1 16.70 -28.99 -10.58
N LEU A 2 15.88 -30.03 -10.34
CA LEU A 2 14.42 -30.00 -10.57
C LEU A 2 13.62 -28.98 -9.71
N LEU A 3 14.04 -28.76 -8.46
CA LEU A 3 13.43 -27.78 -7.55
C LEU A 3 13.67 -26.32 -7.99
N ILE A 4 14.82 -26.02 -8.60
CA ILE A 4 15.18 -24.68 -9.07
C ILE A 4 14.35 -24.32 -10.32
N GLN A 5 14.16 -25.27 -11.23
CA GLN A 5 13.31 -25.09 -12.43
C GLN A 5 11.83 -24.90 -12.08
N LEU A 6 11.30 -25.65 -11.11
CA LEU A 6 9.92 -25.48 -10.62
C LEU A 6 9.72 -24.14 -9.90
N TYR A 7 10.74 -23.63 -9.21
CA TYR A 7 10.70 -22.32 -8.55
C TYR A 7 10.74 -21.18 -9.57
N HIS A 8 11.64 -21.27 -10.56
CA HIS A 8 11.79 -20.27 -11.63
C HIS A 8 10.54 -20.17 -12.52
N ASN A 9 9.87 -21.29 -12.81
CA ASN A 9 8.58 -21.27 -13.53
C ASN A 9 7.41 -20.72 -12.70
N ARG A 10 7.52 -20.73 -11.37
CA ARG A 10 6.46 -20.19 -10.48
C ARG A 10 6.61 -18.69 -10.28
N SER A 11 7.84 -18.19 -10.15
CA SER A 11 8.09 -16.75 -10.04
C SER A 11 7.71 -16.02 -11.33
N SER A 12 7.99 -16.62 -12.50
CA SER A 12 7.63 -16.03 -13.80
C SER A 12 6.11 -15.92 -14.01
N ALA A 13 5.33 -16.92 -13.59
CA ALA A 13 3.87 -16.85 -13.66
C ALA A 13 3.27 -15.79 -12.72
N VAL A 14 3.84 -15.63 -11.52
CA VAL A 14 3.42 -14.58 -10.57
C VAL A 14 3.79 -13.21 -11.13
N TYR A 15 5.01 -13.06 -11.64
CA TYR A 15 5.48 -11.85 -12.29
C TYR A 15 4.56 -11.42 -13.43
N GLN A 16 4.22 -12.33 -14.36
CA GLN A 16 3.35 -11.97 -15.48
C GLN A 16 1.96 -11.53 -15.04
N ARG A 17 1.41 -12.16 -14.00
CA ARG A 17 0.14 -11.71 -13.42
C ARG A 17 0.24 -10.34 -12.76
N ILE A 18 1.37 -10.00 -12.16
CA ILE A 18 1.60 -8.67 -11.57
C ILE A 18 1.68 -7.62 -12.68
N ILE A 19 2.50 -7.87 -13.71
CA ILE A 19 2.70 -6.93 -14.82
C ILE A 19 1.41 -6.73 -15.62
N ASN A 20 0.64 -7.80 -15.87
CA ASN A 20 -0.67 -7.73 -16.51
C ASN A 20 -1.80 -7.28 -15.57
N GLN A 21 -1.50 -6.97 -14.30
CA GLN A 21 -2.46 -6.58 -13.26
C GLN A 21 -3.60 -7.61 -13.05
N GLU A 22 -3.35 -8.89 -13.33
CA GLU A 22 -4.30 -10.00 -13.21
C GLU A 22 -4.45 -10.47 -11.75
N GLY A 23 -5.28 -9.74 -11.00
CA GLY A 23 -5.53 -10.02 -9.59
C GLY A 23 -4.55 -9.32 -8.65
N TYR A 24 -3.79 -8.35 -9.15
CA TYR A 24 -2.83 -7.53 -8.41
C TYR A 24 -3.03 -6.05 -8.73
N SER A 25 -2.89 -5.19 -7.72
CA SER A 25 -2.59 -3.78 -7.91
C SER A 25 -1.09 -3.62 -8.17
N LEU A 26 -0.75 -2.68 -9.04
CA LEU A 26 0.61 -2.28 -9.35
C LEU A 26 0.68 -0.75 -9.28
N SER A 27 1.70 -0.21 -8.62
CA SER A 27 1.87 1.23 -8.47
C SER A 27 3.33 1.60 -8.64
N LEU A 28 3.60 2.62 -9.45
CA LEU A 28 4.93 3.18 -9.61
C LEU A 28 5.34 3.88 -8.32
N VAL A 29 6.50 3.50 -7.79
CA VAL A 29 7.04 4.02 -6.54
C VAL A 29 8.12 5.06 -6.82
N LYS A 30 9.07 4.70 -7.69
CA LYS A 30 10.22 5.54 -7.99
C LYS A 30 10.73 5.28 -9.40
N GLU A 31 11.03 6.35 -10.11
CA GLU A 31 11.73 6.33 -11.39
C GLU A 31 13.24 6.50 -11.17
N GLY A 32 14.03 6.08 -12.16
CA GLY A 32 15.47 6.32 -12.18
C GLY A 32 16.25 5.60 -11.07
N VAL A 33 15.77 4.44 -10.61
CA VAL A 33 16.53 3.62 -9.67
C VAL A 33 17.84 3.21 -10.34
N ALA A 34 18.95 3.55 -9.69
CA ALA A 34 20.29 3.41 -10.26
C ALA A 34 21.00 2.15 -9.78
N VAL A 35 21.73 1.44 -10.64
CA VAL A 35 22.72 0.42 -10.28
C VAL A 35 24.11 0.92 -10.63
N GLU A 36 25.08 0.62 -9.78
CA GLU A 36 26.50 0.95 -10.00
C GLU A 36 27.37 -0.29 -9.86
N PHE A 37 28.31 -0.47 -10.78
CA PHE A 37 29.31 -1.53 -10.69
C PHE A 37 30.60 -1.15 -11.42
N PHE A 38 31.69 -1.81 -11.05
CA PHE A 38 32.96 -1.68 -11.73
C PHE A 38 33.09 -2.75 -12.82
N LEU A 39 33.15 -2.32 -14.08
CA LEU A 39 33.43 -3.17 -15.23
C LEU A 39 34.93 -3.48 -15.28
N LYS A 40 35.28 -4.73 -15.00
CA LYS A 40 36.69 -5.13 -14.94
C LYS A 40 37.34 -5.25 -16.33
N PRO A 41 38.64 -4.91 -16.46
CA PRO A 41 39.36 -5.03 -17.73
C PRO A 41 39.25 -6.42 -18.38
N GLU A 42 39.32 -7.48 -17.57
CA GLU A 42 39.28 -8.87 -18.05
C GLU A 42 37.93 -9.30 -18.64
N TRP A 43 36.87 -8.56 -18.38
CA TRP A 43 35.55 -8.81 -18.97
C TRP A 43 35.42 -8.21 -20.36
N ILE A 44 36.27 -7.25 -20.71
CA ILE A 44 36.15 -6.52 -21.97
C ILE A 44 36.63 -7.41 -23.13
N PRO A 45 35.77 -7.69 -24.12
CA PRO A 45 36.10 -8.56 -25.24
C PRO A 45 37.18 -7.93 -26.14
N LYS A 46 38.26 -8.68 -26.38
CA LYS A 46 39.35 -8.28 -27.27
C LYS A 46 39.04 -8.56 -28.74
N GLU A 47 38.22 -9.57 -28.99
CA GLU A 47 37.83 -10.03 -30.33
C GLU A 47 36.31 -9.92 -30.51
N VAL A 48 35.85 -9.96 -31.76
CA VAL A 48 34.42 -9.99 -32.08
C VAL A 48 33.78 -11.24 -31.47
N GLY A 49 32.73 -11.07 -30.69
CA GLY A 49 32.05 -12.14 -29.98
C GLY A 49 31.33 -11.67 -28.71
N GLU A 50 30.69 -12.60 -28.01
CA GLU A 50 29.98 -12.35 -26.76
C GLU A 50 30.62 -13.13 -25.61
N THR A 51 30.81 -12.46 -24.48
CA THR A 51 31.18 -13.10 -23.21
C THR A 51 29.98 -13.04 -22.27
N LYS A 52 29.38 -14.22 -22.02
CA LYS A 52 28.30 -14.34 -21.02
C LYS A 52 28.92 -14.37 -19.62
N LEU A 53 28.51 -13.42 -18.79
CA LEU A 53 29.03 -13.24 -17.44
C LEU A 53 28.04 -13.76 -16.40
N ASN A 54 26.75 -13.45 -16.54
CA ASN A 54 25.69 -13.79 -15.58
C ASN A 54 26.04 -13.43 -14.13
N LEU A 55 26.69 -12.27 -13.94
CA LEU A 55 27.14 -11.83 -12.61
C LEU A 55 26.05 -10.98 -11.97
N VAL A 56 25.60 -11.37 -10.77
CA VAL A 56 24.72 -10.50 -9.97
C VAL A 56 25.56 -9.33 -9.47
N VAL A 57 25.32 -8.14 -10.04
CA VAL A 57 26.03 -6.91 -9.67
C VAL A 57 25.42 -6.25 -8.44
N GLU A 58 24.10 -6.40 -8.26
CA GLU A 58 23.40 -5.85 -7.10
C GLU A 58 22.11 -6.65 -6.82
N ARG A 59 21.71 -6.72 -5.55
CA ARG A 59 20.39 -7.24 -5.13
C ARG A 59 19.63 -6.15 -4.39
N LYS A 60 18.45 -5.79 -4.89
CA LYS A 60 17.56 -4.84 -4.21
C LYS A 60 16.14 -4.96 -4.69
N PHE A 61 15.19 -4.54 -3.83
CA PHE A 61 13.76 -4.50 -4.14
C PHE A 61 13.24 -5.83 -4.71
N ASP A 62 13.57 -6.92 -4.02
CA ASP A 62 13.24 -8.30 -4.39
C ASP A 62 13.66 -8.68 -5.83
N SER A 63 14.72 -8.06 -6.35
CA SER A 63 15.21 -8.25 -7.72
C SER A 63 16.73 -8.44 -7.74
N ASP A 64 17.21 -9.34 -8.60
CA ASP A 64 18.62 -9.45 -8.95
C ASP A 64 18.91 -8.59 -10.19
N ILE A 65 19.91 -7.73 -10.11
CA ILE A 65 20.43 -7.00 -11.26
C ILE A 65 21.68 -7.74 -11.73
N ILE A 66 21.65 -8.22 -12.97
CA ILE A 66 22.63 -9.15 -13.53
C ILE A 66 23.35 -8.47 -14.69
N LEU A 67 24.68 -8.40 -14.61
CA LEU A 67 25.53 -8.21 -15.79
C LEU A 67 25.50 -9.51 -16.59
N GLU A 68 24.59 -9.59 -17.55
CA GLU A 68 24.30 -10.81 -18.29
C GLU A 68 25.43 -11.12 -19.26
N LYS A 69 25.83 -10.14 -20.07
CA LYS A 69 26.89 -10.29 -21.05
C LYS A 69 27.53 -8.96 -21.44
N VAL A 70 28.72 -9.10 -22.00
CA VAL A 70 29.46 -8.03 -22.68
C VAL A 70 29.89 -8.57 -24.04
N GLY A 71 29.83 -7.75 -25.07
CA GLY A 71 30.09 -8.22 -26.43
C GLY A 71 30.75 -7.17 -27.30
N LYS A 72 31.44 -7.64 -28.34
CA LYS A 72 32.04 -6.80 -29.37
C LYS A 72 31.55 -7.26 -30.74
N SER A 73 31.02 -6.31 -31.50
CA SER A 73 30.74 -6.42 -32.93
C SER A 73 31.87 -5.76 -33.72
N GLN A 74 31.74 -5.71 -35.05
CA GLN A 74 32.71 -5.00 -35.90
C GLN A 74 32.77 -3.48 -35.65
N LYS A 75 31.70 -2.89 -35.08
CA LYS A 75 31.57 -1.43 -34.95
C LYS A 75 31.34 -0.96 -33.52
N HIS A 76 30.85 -1.84 -32.65
CA HIS A 76 30.41 -1.49 -31.31
C HIS A 76 30.83 -2.55 -30.29
N PHE A 77 31.24 -2.09 -29.12
CA PHE A 77 31.27 -2.86 -27.88
C PHE A 77 29.98 -2.58 -27.11
N TYR A 78 29.37 -3.57 -26.49
CA TYR A 78 28.14 -3.38 -25.73
C TYR A 78 28.18 -4.08 -24.38
N ILE A 79 27.46 -3.50 -23.42
CA ILE A 79 27.25 -4.02 -22.07
C ILE A 79 25.76 -4.28 -21.91
N GLN A 80 25.37 -5.47 -21.49
CA GLN A 80 23.96 -5.82 -21.26
C GLN A 80 23.70 -6.17 -19.80
N LEU A 81 22.75 -5.43 -19.20
CA LEU A 81 22.16 -5.73 -17.91
C LEU A 81 20.83 -6.44 -18.10
N ASN A 82 20.46 -7.27 -17.13
CA ASN A 82 19.15 -7.89 -17.04
C ASN A 82 18.66 -7.86 -15.60
N VAL A 83 17.38 -7.55 -15.39
CA VAL A 83 16.76 -7.58 -14.08
C VAL A 83 15.85 -8.78 -13.94
N VAL A 84 16.07 -9.55 -12.89
CA VAL A 84 15.28 -10.74 -12.58
C VAL A 84 14.53 -10.52 -11.26
N PRO A 85 13.23 -10.17 -11.33
CA PRO A 85 12.40 -10.05 -10.13
C PRO A 85 12.10 -11.41 -9.49
N HIS A 86 12.02 -11.42 -8.16
CA HIS A 86 11.66 -12.57 -7.32
C HIS A 86 10.38 -12.29 -6.54
N PRO A 87 9.23 -12.08 -7.22
CA PRO A 87 8.03 -11.63 -6.55
C PRO A 87 7.44 -12.68 -5.60
N ASN A 88 6.98 -12.20 -4.45
CA ASN A 88 6.11 -12.94 -3.54
C ASN A 88 4.65 -12.95 -4.08
N ARG A 89 3.85 -13.90 -3.61
CA ARG A 89 2.45 -14.10 -4.05
C ARG A 89 1.45 -13.09 -3.48
N SER A 90 1.77 -12.45 -2.36
CA SER A 90 0.84 -11.56 -1.65
C SER A 90 1.11 -10.11 -1.99
N SER A 91 2.34 -9.65 -1.80
CA SER A 91 2.76 -8.28 -2.06
C SER A 91 4.27 -8.21 -2.05
N GLY A 92 4.86 -7.21 -2.69
CA GLY A 92 6.30 -7.04 -2.72
C GLY A 92 6.70 -5.84 -3.54
N GLN A 93 7.97 -5.84 -3.94
CA GLN A 93 8.54 -4.85 -4.83
C GLN A 93 9.11 -5.54 -6.05
N LEU A 94 9.23 -4.83 -7.17
CA LEU A 94 9.98 -5.31 -8.31
C LEU A 94 10.58 -4.14 -9.08
N LEU A 95 11.76 -4.38 -9.65
CA LEU A 95 12.34 -3.50 -10.64
C LEU A 95 11.92 -3.92 -12.05
N ASN A 96 11.69 -2.93 -12.91
CA ASN A 96 11.42 -3.11 -14.32
C ASN A 96 12.17 -2.03 -15.13
N ILE A 97 12.51 -2.32 -16.38
CA ILE A 97 13.11 -1.35 -17.31
C ILE A 97 12.05 -0.57 -18.10
N SER A 98 10.81 -1.08 -18.15
CA SER A 98 9.72 -0.47 -18.87
C SER A 98 8.80 0.30 -17.92
N HIS A 99 8.30 1.43 -18.42
CA HIS A 99 7.21 2.14 -17.76
C HIS A 99 5.89 1.41 -18.03
N ILE A 100 5.23 0.94 -16.98
CA ILE A 100 4.00 0.17 -17.03
C ILE A 100 2.85 1.12 -16.73
N THR A 101 2.22 1.61 -17.79
CA THR A 101 1.00 2.42 -17.73
C THR A 101 -0.20 1.59 -18.18
N ASN A 102 -1.40 1.96 -17.71
CA ASN A 102 -2.65 1.28 -18.10
C ASN A 102 -2.92 1.39 -19.60
N ASP A 103 -2.42 2.43 -20.26
CA ASP A 103 -2.54 2.67 -21.68
C ASP A 103 -1.13 2.77 -22.30
N SER A 104 -0.67 1.66 -22.90
CA SER A 104 0.54 1.52 -23.73
C SER A 104 1.89 1.92 -23.12
N PHE A 105 2.92 1.11 -23.38
CA PHE A 105 4.30 1.38 -22.98
C PHE A 105 4.77 2.75 -23.48
N ILE A 106 4.99 3.70 -22.58
CA ILE A 106 5.58 5.00 -22.89
C ILE A 106 7.06 4.93 -22.51
N ASN A 107 7.95 5.06 -23.50
CA ASN A 107 9.37 5.30 -23.23
C ASN A 107 9.48 6.67 -22.55
N SER A 108 9.66 6.69 -21.23
CA SER A 108 10.03 7.92 -20.53
C SER A 108 11.46 8.33 -20.92
N ASN A 109 11.87 9.53 -20.52
CA ASN A 109 13.19 10.11 -20.78
C ASN A 109 14.28 9.02 -20.67
N GLY A 110 14.97 8.77 -21.79
CA GLY A 110 15.75 7.56 -22.00
C GLY A 110 16.73 7.25 -20.85
N PRO A 111 17.00 5.96 -20.59
CA PRO A 111 17.86 5.55 -19.49
C PRO A 111 19.20 6.28 -19.51
N GLU A 112 19.58 6.85 -18.37
CA GLU A 112 20.86 7.52 -18.23
C GLU A 112 21.94 6.49 -17.88
N TRP A 113 22.89 6.32 -18.78
CA TRP A 113 24.12 5.57 -18.57
C TRP A 113 25.23 6.57 -18.28
N GLN A 114 25.89 6.42 -17.14
CA GLN A 114 27.08 7.19 -16.81
C GLN A 114 28.25 6.22 -16.69
N ILE A 115 29.26 6.42 -17.55
CA ILE A 115 30.43 5.55 -17.62
C ILE A 115 31.68 6.39 -17.41
N THR A 116 32.33 6.21 -16.27
CA THR A 116 33.51 6.98 -15.88
C THR A 116 34.74 6.09 -15.75
N ASP A 117 35.92 6.68 -15.90
CA ASP A 117 37.15 6.01 -15.51
C ASP A 117 37.28 5.87 -13.99
N THR A 118 38.39 5.30 -13.54
CA THR A 118 38.74 5.12 -12.12
C THR A 118 38.95 6.44 -11.36
N THR A 119 39.04 7.57 -12.07
CA THR A 119 39.16 8.92 -11.50
C THR A 119 37.82 9.67 -11.45
N GLY A 120 36.75 9.08 -11.99
CA GLY A 120 35.42 9.69 -12.07
C GLY A 120 35.22 10.58 -13.31
N LYS A 121 36.16 10.58 -14.26
CA LYS A 121 36.01 11.34 -15.51
C LYS A 121 35.14 10.57 -16.49
N ASP A 122 34.15 11.22 -17.07
CA ASP A 122 33.29 10.65 -18.12
C ASP A 122 34.13 10.19 -19.32
N LEU A 123 33.98 8.90 -19.67
CA LEU A 123 34.70 8.28 -20.77
C LEU A 123 34.06 8.56 -22.13
N LEU A 124 32.73 8.76 -22.17
CA LEU A 124 31.96 8.74 -23.41
C LEU A 124 31.37 10.10 -23.78
N GLY A 125 31.27 11.04 -22.84
CA GLY A 125 30.75 12.39 -23.11
C GLY A 125 29.34 12.38 -23.70
N GLY A 126 28.52 11.40 -23.31
CA GLY A 126 27.17 11.18 -23.86
C GLY A 126 27.11 10.45 -25.22
N THR A 127 28.23 9.95 -25.74
CA THR A 127 28.30 9.29 -27.06
C THR A 127 28.08 7.79 -26.96
N TYR A 128 26.83 7.35 -26.78
CA TYR A 128 26.47 5.93 -26.76
C TYR A 128 25.04 5.71 -27.29
N GLY A 129 24.77 4.49 -27.76
CA GLY A 129 23.41 4.03 -28.08
C GLY A 129 22.82 3.27 -26.88
N GLY A 130 21.50 3.31 -26.72
CA GLY A 130 20.77 2.48 -25.78
C GLY A 130 19.85 1.51 -26.53
N GLY A 131 19.70 0.29 -26.03
CA GLY A 131 18.81 -0.71 -26.60
C GLY A 131 18.06 -1.47 -25.52
N GLU A 132 16.75 -1.64 -25.69
CA GLU A 132 15.94 -2.55 -24.88
C GLU A 132 15.94 -3.93 -25.55
N GLY A 133 16.33 -4.95 -24.78
CA GLY A 133 16.29 -6.35 -25.17
C GLY A 133 14.97 -7.02 -24.77
N PRO A 134 14.77 -8.30 -25.14
CA PRO A 134 13.59 -9.04 -24.73
C PRO A 134 13.53 -9.19 -23.20
N GLY A 135 12.34 -9.00 -22.62
CA GLY A 135 12.12 -9.11 -21.18
C GLY A 135 12.59 -7.85 -20.44
N ASN A 136 13.40 -8.01 -19.41
CA ASN A 136 13.93 -6.90 -18.59
C ASN A 136 15.42 -6.63 -18.89
N ALA A 137 15.83 -6.86 -20.13
CA ALA A 137 17.21 -6.67 -20.57
C ALA A 137 17.41 -5.27 -21.16
N ILE A 138 18.50 -4.62 -20.78
CA ILE A 138 18.89 -3.29 -21.29
C ILE A 138 20.37 -3.31 -21.65
N SER A 139 20.72 -2.70 -22.78
CA SER A 139 22.10 -2.58 -23.23
C SER A 139 22.51 -1.15 -23.53
N VAL A 140 23.81 -0.90 -23.38
CA VAL A 140 24.49 0.29 -23.89
C VAL A 140 25.47 -0.14 -24.98
N ASP A 141 25.38 0.53 -26.13
CA ASP A 141 26.23 0.34 -27.30
C ASP A 141 27.26 1.47 -27.39
N ILE A 142 28.53 1.11 -27.39
CA ILE A 142 29.68 2.00 -27.33
C ILE A 142 30.48 1.82 -28.63
N PRO A 143 30.82 2.89 -29.37
CA PRO A 143 31.64 2.76 -30.57
C PRO A 143 32.99 2.09 -30.28
N ASP A 144 33.45 1.21 -31.17
CA ASP A 144 34.73 0.50 -30.98
C ASP A 144 35.94 1.45 -30.90
N THR A 145 35.82 2.66 -31.47
CA THR A 145 36.82 3.73 -31.35
C THR A 145 37.10 4.13 -29.90
N GLU A 146 36.13 3.93 -29.01
CA GLU A 146 36.20 4.29 -27.60
C GLU A 146 36.73 3.14 -26.72
N LEU A 147 36.84 1.91 -27.25
CA LEU A 147 37.18 0.71 -26.47
C LEU A 147 38.51 0.84 -25.72
N SER A 148 39.48 1.53 -26.32
CA SER A 148 40.79 1.78 -25.71
C SER A 148 40.73 2.53 -24.38
N LYS A 149 39.68 3.35 -24.16
CA LYS A 149 39.46 4.08 -22.92
C LYS A 149 39.16 3.18 -21.72
N PHE A 150 38.71 1.95 -21.97
CA PHE A 150 38.35 0.98 -20.95
C PHE A 150 39.51 0.06 -20.55
N ALA A 151 40.74 0.33 -20.98
CA ALA A 151 41.90 -0.53 -20.69
C ALA A 151 42.14 -0.77 -19.19
N GLN A 152 41.73 0.16 -18.33
CA GLN A 152 41.83 0.07 -16.87
C GLN A 152 40.50 -0.33 -16.20
N GLY A 153 39.47 -0.66 -16.98
CA GLY A 153 38.10 -0.83 -16.51
C GLY A 153 37.35 0.49 -16.47
N ALA A 154 36.11 0.45 -16.01
CA ALA A 154 35.25 1.62 -15.90
C ALA A 154 34.22 1.45 -14.78
N HIS A 155 33.84 2.55 -14.12
CA HIS A 155 32.65 2.59 -13.29
C HIS A 155 31.44 2.81 -14.19
N VAL A 156 30.45 1.92 -14.08
CA VAL A 156 29.23 1.96 -14.88
C VAL A 156 28.07 2.19 -13.92
N ARG A 157 27.33 3.28 -14.16
CA ARG A 157 26.07 3.59 -13.50
C ARG A 157 24.96 3.57 -14.54
N PHE A 158 23.86 2.89 -14.22
CA PHE A 158 22.65 2.87 -15.01
C PHE A 158 21.47 3.32 -14.14
N SER A 159 20.78 4.40 -14.49
CA SER A 159 19.64 4.96 -13.76
C SER A 159 18.35 4.96 -14.56
N GLY A 160 18.01 3.79 -15.11
CA GLY A 160 16.79 3.61 -15.91
C GLY A 160 15.75 2.65 -15.32
N PHE A 161 15.91 2.15 -14.09
CA PHE A 161 14.92 1.24 -13.52
C PHE A 161 13.72 1.97 -12.91
N TYR A 162 12.55 1.43 -13.16
CA TYR A 162 11.30 1.77 -12.48
C TYR A 162 11.08 0.79 -11.34
N LEU A 163 10.87 1.32 -10.15
CA LEU A 163 10.47 0.55 -8.99
C LEU A 163 8.95 0.55 -8.88
N TYR A 164 8.37 -0.65 -8.82
CA TYR A 164 6.95 -0.84 -8.58
C TYR A 164 6.70 -1.54 -7.24
N GLY A 165 5.68 -1.07 -6.54
CA GLY A 165 5.03 -1.80 -5.47
C GLY A 165 3.84 -2.58 -6.02
N TYR A 166 3.63 -3.81 -5.57
CA TYR A 166 2.45 -4.59 -5.93
C TYR A 166 1.81 -5.25 -4.72
N ALA A 167 0.49 -5.44 -4.80
CA ALA A 167 -0.29 -6.18 -3.82
C ALA A 167 -1.39 -6.97 -4.51
N LYS A 168 -1.61 -8.21 -4.08
CA LYS A 168 -2.69 -9.05 -4.57
C LYS A 168 -4.01 -8.47 -4.08
N PHE A 169 -4.99 -8.33 -4.98
CA PHE A 169 -6.33 -7.98 -4.55
C PHE A 169 -6.83 -9.03 -3.57
N ASN A 170 -7.35 -8.57 -2.43
CA ASN A 170 -8.02 -9.45 -1.48
C ASN A 170 -9.40 -9.80 -2.02
N GLN A 171 -9.45 -10.49 -3.16
CA GLN A 171 -10.66 -11.14 -3.64
C GLN A 171 -10.91 -12.33 -2.72
N SER A 172 -11.69 -12.07 -1.68
CA SER A 172 -12.35 -13.10 -0.91
C SER A 172 -13.26 -13.89 -1.87
N ASN A 173 -12.73 -14.93 -2.53
CA ASN A 173 -13.55 -15.94 -3.19
C ASN A 173 -14.49 -16.64 -2.18
N VAL A 174 -14.20 -16.48 -0.90
CA VAL A 174 -14.98 -16.96 0.23
C VAL A 174 -16.43 -16.48 0.16
N THR A 175 -16.71 -15.24 -0.25
CA THR A 175 -18.09 -14.73 -0.37
C THR A 175 -18.86 -15.42 -1.50
N ILE A 176 -18.23 -15.70 -2.64
CA ILE A 176 -18.86 -16.43 -3.76
C ILE A 176 -19.17 -17.88 -3.34
N TRP A 177 -18.21 -18.60 -2.76
CA TRP A 177 -18.41 -19.98 -2.30
C TRP A 177 -19.43 -20.08 -1.16
N LEU A 178 -19.42 -19.16 -0.19
CA LEU A 178 -20.42 -19.11 0.88
C LEU A 178 -21.82 -18.86 0.32
N SER A 179 -21.95 -17.96 -0.67
CA SER A 179 -23.24 -17.65 -1.30
C SER A 179 -23.85 -18.82 -2.07
N ALA A 180 -23.02 -19.71 -2.63
CA ALA A 180 -23.47 -20.92 -3.32
C ALA A 180 -23.68 -22.12 -2.38
N LEU A 181 -22.86 -22.25 -1.33
CA LEU A 181 -22.94 -23.36 -0.38
C LEU A 181 -24.20 -23.29 0.49
N PHE A 182 -24.58 -22.10 0.94
CA PHE A 182 -25.73 -21.90 1.82
C PHE A 182 -27.07 -22.38 1.21
N PRO A 183 -27.49 -21.97 -0.01
CA PRO A 183 -28.73 -22.46 -0.61
C PRO A 183 -28.68 -23.97 -0.86
N LEU A 184 -27.51 -24.52 -1.18
CA LEU A 184 -27.33 -25.97 -1.38
C LEU A 184 -27.57 -26.74 -0.06
N LEU A 185 -27.10 -26.21 1.06
CA LEU A 185 -27.35 -26.76 2.39
C LEU A 185 -28.84 -26.68 2.76
N VAL A 186 -29.51 -25.56 2.48
CA VAL A 186 -30.96 -25.41 2.69
C VAL A 186 -31.75 -26.43 1.86
N ILE A 187 -31.41 -26.60 0.58
CA ILE A 187 -32.02 -27.61 -0.30
C ILE A 187 -31.79 -29.02 0.25
N ALA A 188 -30.57 -29.34 0.70
CA ALA A 188 -30.25 -30.63 1.30
C ALA A 188 -31.09 -30.89 2.57
N CYS A 189 -31.24 -29.90 3.45
CA CYS A 189 -32.11 -30.00 4.62
C CYS A 189 -33.57 -30.27 4.23
N LEU A 190 -34.11 -29.57 3.22
CA LEU A 190 -35.47 -29.80 2.72
C LEU A 190 -35.64 -31.21 2.13
N ILE A 191 -34.67 -31.71 1.37
CA ILE A 191 -34.67 -33.10 0.84
C ILE A 191 -34.65 -34.10 1.99
N MET A 192 -33.81 -33.89 3.01
CA MET A 192 -33.75 -34.75 4.20
C MET A 192 -35.08 -34.76 4.97
N LEU A 193 -35.74 -33.60 5.11
CA LEU A 193 -37.06 -33.52 5.74
C LEU A 193 -38.12 -34.25 4.90
N TYR A 194 -38.10 -34.09 3.58
CA TYR A 194 -39.02 -34.77 2.67
C TYR A 194 -38.88 -36.31 2.72
N ARG A 195 -37.64 -36.81 2.84
CA ARG A 195 -37.36 -38.25 2.99
C ARG A 195 -37.86 -38.83 4.32
N LYS A 196 -38.03 -38.00 5.35
CA LYS A 196 -38.53 -38.40 6.67
C LYS A 196 -40.07 -38.35 6.79
N ARG A 197 -40.80 -38.33 5.68
CA ARG A 197 -42.28 -38.34 5.70
C ARG A 197 -42.81 -39.64 6.32
N SER A 198 -43.79 -39.50 7.21
CA SER A 198 -44.46 -40.63 7.87
C SER A 198 -45.71 -41.06 7.10
N GLU A 199 -46.38 -40.11 6.45
CA GLU A 199 -47.65 -40.35 5.75
C GLU A 199 -47.59 -39.83 4.30
N PRO A 200 -48.22 -40.51 3.33
CA PRO A 200 -48.30 -40.02 1.97
C PRO A 200 -49.18 -38.75 1.91
N GLU A 201 -48.60 -37.64 1.47
CA GLU A 201 -49.29 -36.36 1.41
C GLU A 201 -49.05 -35.70 0.05
N LYS A 202 -50.14 -35.33 -0.64
CA LYS A 202 -50.07 -34.63 -1.92
C LYS A 202 -49.37 -33.27 -1.75
N ASN A 203 -48.43 -32.99 -2.65
CA ASN A 203 -47.64 -31.76 -2.73
C ASN A 203 -46.84 -31.43 -1.47
N LEU A 204 -46.38 -32.44 -0.72
CA LEU A 204 -45.62 -32.26 0.52
C LEU A 204 -44.37 -31.37 0.33
N GLY A 205 -43.64 -31.49 -0.79
CA GLY A 205 -42.45 -30.68 -1.06
C GLY A 205 -42.74 -29.17 -1.06
N TRP A 206 -43.77 -28.75 -1.81
CA TRP A 206 -44.24 -27.35 -1.82
C TRP A 206 -44.73 -26.89 -0.46
N LYS A 207 -45.36 -27.77 0.33
CA LYS A 207 -45.77 -27.46 1.69
C LYS A 207 -44.57 -27.22 2.61
N LEU A 208 -43.50 -27.99 2.50
CA LEU A 208 -42.27 -27.78 3.28
C LEU A 208 -41.60 -26.44 2.93
N ILE A 209 -41.50 -26.12 1.63
CA ILE A 209 -41.02 -24.81 1.17
C ILE A 209 -41.88 -23.68 1.76
N GLY A 210 -43.21 -23.82 1.69
CA GLY A 210 -44.13 -22.85 2.26
C GLY A 210 -43.98 -22.65 3.77
N HIS A 211 -43.78 -23.73 4.54
CA HIS A 211 -43.54 -23.63 5.98
C HIS A 211 -42.19 -22.99 6.30
N MET A 212 -41.15 -23.28 5.51
CA MET A 212 -39.84 -22.61 5.65
C MET A 212 -39.93 -21.12 5.35
N LEU A 213 -40.56 -20.73 4.24
CA LEU A 213 -40.78 -19.32 3.89
C LEU A 213 -41.61 -18.61 4.96
N LEU A 214 -42.65 -19.27 5.48
CA LEU A 214 -43.46 -18.74 6.57
C LEU A 214 -42.62 -18.55 7.85
N GLY A 215 -41.77 -19.51 8.22
CA GLY A 215 -40.90 -19.38 9.38
C GLY A 215 -39.84 -18.27 9.26
N GLY A 216 -39.36 -18.01 8.04
CA GLY A 216 -38.40 -16.94 7.76
C GLY A 216 -39.02 -15.57 7.45
N PHE A 217 -40.35 -15.48 7.35
CA PHE A 217 -41.02 -14.24 6.99
C PHE A 217 -40.96 -13.23 8.14
N THR A 218 -40.55 -12.01 7.80
CA THR A 218 -40.34 -10.93 8.75
C THR A 218 -41.23 -9.73 8.46
N PHE A 219 -41.51 -8.97 9.50
CA PHE A 219 -42.18 -7.68 9.42
C PHE A 219 -41.29 -6.61 10.04
N SER A 220 -41.08 -5.50 9.34
CA SER A 220 -40.23 -4.40 9.80
C SER A 220 -41.09 -3.25 10.32
N LEU A 221 -40.92 -2.88 11.59
CA LEU A 221 -41.61 -1.75 12.22
C LEU A 221 -40.57 -0.88 12.93
N ASN A 222 -40.45 0.40 12.54
CA ASN A 222 -39.49 1.35 13.12
C ASN A 222 -38.05 0.83 13.18
N GLY A 223 -37.62 0.07 12.15
CA GLY A 223 -36.28 -0.54 12.08
C GLY A 223 -36.13 -1.87 12.82
N LEU A 224 -37.10 -2.26 13.66
CA LEU A 224 -37.12 -3.56 14.32
C LEU A 224 -37.75 -4.62 13.40
N ARG A 225 -36.99 -5.66 13.07
CA ARG A 225 -37.47 -6.81 12.27
C ARG A 225 -38.00 -7.89 13.19
N LEU A 226 -39.30 -8.18 13.13
CA LEU A 226 -39.97 -9.20 13.94
C LEU A 226 -40.27 -10.46 13.10
N PRO A 227 -40.16 -11.68 13.66
CA PRO A 227 -40.42 -12.94 12.96
C PRO A 227 -41.92 -13.25 12.88
N LEU A 228 -42.69 -12.33 12.27
CA LEU A 228 -44.16 -12.40 12.23
C LEU A 228 -44.67 -13.70 11.60
N GLY A 229 -44.01 -14.20 10.56
CA GLY A 229 -44.43 -15.43 9.91
C GLY A 229 -44.31 -16.66 10.79
N PHE A 230 -43.27 -16.72 11.64
CA PHE A 230 -43.15 -17.80 12.62
C PHE A 230 -44.24 -17.69 13.70
N VAL A 231 -44.61 -16.48 14.12
CA VAL A 231 -45.74 -16.26 15.05
C VAL A 231 -47.07 -16.73 14.42
N ILE A 232 -47.32 -16.39 13.16
CA ILE A 232 -48.49 -16.86 12.39
C ILE A 232 -48.49 -18.40 12.33
N TYR A 233 -47.33 -19.01 12.07
CA TYR A 233 -47.18 -20.45 12.07
C TYR A 233 -47.57 -21.07 13.44
N LEU A 234 -47.09 -20.51 14.55
CA LEU A 234 -47.44 -21.00 15.90
C LEU A 234 -48.94 -20.90 16.20
N LEU A 235 -49.60 -19.82 15.78
CA LEU A 235 -51.02 -19.58 16.06
C LEU A 235 -51.97 -20.43 15.20
N PHE A 236 -51.64 -20.61 13.92
CA PHE A 236 -52.60 -21.18 12.95
C PHE A 236 -52.24 -22.58 12.41
N PHE A 237 -50.95 -22.96 12.44
CA PHE A 237 -50.45 -24.14 11.73
C PHE A 237 -49.98 -25.28 12.64
N ARG A 238 -49.95 -25.10 13.96
CA ARG A 238 -49.52 -26.12 14.95
C ARG A 238 -50.56 -27.22 15.25
N LYS A 239 -51.71 -27.21 14.58
CA LYS A 239 -52.78 -28.20 14.79
C LYS A 239 -52.36 -29.60 14.26
N PRO A 240 -52.79 -30.71 14.90
CA PRO A 240 -52.44 -32.06 14.49
C PRO A 240 -52.85 -32.33 13.03
N ARG A 241 -51.86 -32.66 12.20
CA ARG A 241 -52.00 -32.88 10.75
C ARG A 241 -50.98 -33.93 10.28
N PRO A 242 -51.20 -34.56 9.11
CA PRO A 242 -50.20 -35.43 8.48
C PRO A 242 -48.84 -34.75 8.42
N ASN A 243 -47.78 -35.48 8.74
CA ASN A 243 -46.39 -35.02 8.66
C ASN A 243 -46.10 -33.71 9.44
N LEU A 244 -46.82 -33.41 10.51
CA LEU A 244 -46.64 -32.19 11.30
C LEU A 244 -45.17 -32.01 11.76
N SER A 245 -44.53 -33.07 12.28
CA SER A 245 -43.15 -32.98 12.78
C SER A 245 -42.13 -32.47 11.75
N ILE A 246 -42.27 -32.83 10.48
CA ILE A 246 -41.33 -32.35 9.43
C ILE A 246 -41.69 -30.94 8.94
N LYS A 247 -42.97 -30.54 9.00
CA LYS A 247 -43.43 -29.17 8.72
C LYS A 247 -42.99 -28.21 9.82
N ASP A 248 -43.00 -28.65 11.07
CA ASP A 248 -42.49 -27.89 12.22
C ASP A 248 -40.99 -27.63 12.09
N LYS A 249 -40.22 -28.65 11.70
CA LYS A 249 -38.78 -28.51 11.43
C LYS A 249 -38.51 -27.60 10.24
N ALA A 250 -39.37 -27.60 9.21
CA ALA A 250 -39.25 -26.66 8.09
C ALA A 250 -39.52 -25.22 8.54
N ALA A 251 -40.53 -24.96 9.36
CA ALA A 251 -40.79 -23.64 9.93
C ALA A 251 -39.64 -23.18 10.86
N LEU A 252 -39.08 -24.10 11.66
CA LEU A 252 -37.92 -23.81 12.51
C LEU A 252 -36.67 -23.50 11.68
N LEU A 253 -36.47 -24.19 10.55
CA LEU A 253 -35.39 -23.87 9.60
C LEU A 253 -35.53 -22.45 9.06
N GLY A 254 -36.75 -22.03 8.70
CA GLY A 254 -37.04 -20.65 8.32
C GLY A 254 -36.71 -19.64 9.42
N LEU A 255 -37.10 -19.92 10.67
CA LEU A 255 -36.77 -19.08 11.82
C LEU A 255 -35.25 -19.00 12.04
N ALA A 256 -34.54 -20.13 11.93
CA ALA A 256 -33.09 -20.17 12.05
C ALA A 256 -32.40 -19.30 10.98
N MET A 257 -32.92 -19.29 9.75
CA MET A 257 -32.44 -18.39 8.69
C MET A 257 -32.64 -16.92 9.07
N TYR A 258 -33.79 -16.56 9.64
CA TYR A 258 -34.04 -15.21 10.14
C TYR A 258 -33.03 -14.83 11.26
N VAL A 259 -32.81 -15.70 12.24
CA VAL A 259 -31.84 -15.44 13.32
C VAL A 259 -30.43 -15.25 12.75
N LEU A 260 -30.02 -16.08 11.79
CA LEU A 260 -28.73 -15.93 11.11
C LEU A 260 -28.62 -14.58 10.40
N GLN A 261 -29.67 -14.09 9.74
CA GLN A 261 -29.67 -12.75 9.12
C GLN A 261 -29.52 -11.61 10.14
N LEU A 262 -29.92 -11.82 11.40
CA LEU A 262 -29.77 -10.83 12.45
C LEU A 262 -28.37 -10.87 13.08
N VAL A 263 -27.79 -12.07 13.26
CA VAL A 263 -26.52 -12.27 13.97
C VAL A 263 -25.30 -12.16 13.05
N VAL A 264 -25.40 -12.63 11.80
CA VAL A 264 -24.25 -12.66 10.86
C VAL A 264 -23.71 -11.27 10.55
N PRO A 265 -24.51 -10.23 10.21
CA PRO A 265 -23.96 -8.92 9.87
C PRO A 265 -23.18 -8.27 11.03
N PRO A 266 -23.68 -8.26 12.29
CA PRO A 266 -22.89 -7.78 13.43
C PRO A 266 -21.58 -8.56 13.63
N VAL A 267 -21.62 -9.89 13.54
CA VAL A 267 -20.42 -10.73 13.70
C VAL A 267 -19.39 -10.44 12.61
N LEU A 268 -19.81 -10.35 11.35
CA LEU A 268 -18.93 -10.00 10.24
C LEU A 268 -18.35 -8.59 10.41
N SER A 269 -19.18 -7.62 10.82
CA SER A 269 -18.70 -6.26 11.08
C SER A 269 -17.65 -6.19 12.19
N HIS A 270 -17.79 -7.03 13.21
CA HIS A 270 -16.82 -7.13 14.30
C HIS A 270 -15.53 -7.84 13.85
N LEU A 271 -15.63 -8.86 13.00
CA LEU A 271 -14.45 -9.53 12.44
C LEU A 271 -13.69 -8.62 11.46
N ASP A 272 -14.41 -7.80 10.69
CA ASP A 272 -13.82 -6.83 9.76
C ASP A 272 -13.15 -5.65 10.47
N SER A 273 -13.57 -5.31 11.70
CA SER A 273 -12.94 -4.25 12.48
C SER A 273 -11.66 -4.69 13.19
N ILE A 274 -11.35 -5.99 13.24
CA ILE A 274 -10.08 -6.50 13.78
C ILE A 274 -8.93 -5.94 12.92
N PRO A 275 -7.96 -5.23 13.52
CA PRO A 275 -6.84 -4.66 12.78
C PRO A 275 -6.06 -5.74 12.05
N LYS A 276 -5.99 -5.64 10.73
CA LYS A 276 -5.11 -6.49 9.91
C LYS A 276 -3.75 -5.82 9.90
N GLN A 277 -2.79 -6.45 10.58
CA GLN A 277 -1.40 -6.02 10.59
C GLN A 277 -0.61 -6.79 9.53
N SER A 278 0.16 -6.06 8.73
CA SER A 278 1.15 -6.63 7.81
C SER A 278 2.44 -5.84 7.95
N ALA A 279 3.55 -6.54 8.16
CA ALA A 279 4.89 -5.94 8.11
C ALA A 279 5.61 -6.41 6.85
N TRP A 280 6.41 -5.53 6.25
CA TRP A 280 7.30 -5.89 5.15
C TRP A 280 8.62 -5.15 5.26
N GLY A 281 9.71 -5.82 4.88
CA GLY A 281 11.07 -5.27 4.89
C GLY A 281 11.50 -4.70 3.55
N ASN A 282 12.81 -4.42 3.43
CA ASN A 282 13.48 -3.88 2.24
C ASN A 282 12.93 -2.52 1.79
N VAL A 283 12.58 -1.66 2.74
CA VAL A 283 12.21 -0.26 2.48
C VAL A 283 13.32 0.62 3.02
N SER A 284 14.14 1.18 2.13
CA SER A 284 15.19 2.13 2.51
C SER A 284 14.73 3.55 2.19
N ILE A 285 14.52 4.37 3.23
CA ILE A 285 14.17 5.77 3.03
C ILE A 285 15.31 6.59 2.43
N GLU A 286 16.57 6.18 2.66
CA GLU A 286 17.75 6.78 2.00
C GLU A 286 17.67 6.60 0.48
N GLN A 287 17.30 5.40 0.02
CA GLN A 287 17.19 5.10 -1.40
C GLN A 287 15.89 5.64 -2.02
N LEU A 288 14.80 5.65 -1.28
CA LEU A 288 13.47 5.98 -1.79
C LEU A 288 13.09 7.46 -1.61
N GLY A 289 13.64 8.11 -0.59
CA GLY A 289 13.13 9.37 -0.07
C GLY A 289 11.78 9.20 0.66
N PHE A 290 11.35 10.26 1.34
CA PHE A 290 10.04 10.33 1.98
C PHE A 290 8.89 10.01 1.01
N ASP A 291 8.93 10.60 -0.20
CA ASP A 291 7.96 10.36 -1.28
C ASP A 291 7.85 8.88 -1.66
N GLY A 292 9.00 8.22 -1.83
CA GLY A 292 9.02 6.81 -2.20
C GLY A 292 8.45 5.94 -1.08
N VAL A 293 8.74 6.23 0.19
CA VAL A 293 8.12 5.51 1.33
C VAL A 293 6.60 5.74 1.34
N TRP A 294 6.12 6.96 1.14
CA TRP A 294 4.70 7.25 1.02
C TRP A 294 4.03 6.46 -0.11
N LYS A 295 4.58 6.51 -1.32
CA LYS A 295 4.09 5.77 -2.49
C LYS A 295 4.09 4.26 -2.26
N MET A 296 5.09 3.74 -1.54
CA MET A 296 5.14 2.35 -1.12
C MET A 296 4.00 1.96 -0.17
N VAL A 297 3.63 2.83 0.77
CA VAL A 297 2.46 2.63 1.64
C VAL A 297 1.19 2.64 0.82
N MET A 298 1.00 3.63 -0.07
CA MET A 298 -0.19 3.78 -0.90
C MET A 298 -0.38 2.63 -1.91
N ALA A 299 0.71 2.07 -2.43
CA ALA A 299 0.65 0.90 -3.32
C ALA A 299 0.03 -0.33 -2.64
N ARG A 300 0.22 -0.47 -1.31
CA ARG A 300 -0.28 -1.61 -0.51
C ARG A 300 -1.59 -1.32 0.20
N ALA A 301 -1.80 -0.06 0.56
CA ALA A 301 -3.01 0.43 1.18
C ALA A 301 -3.60 1.55 0.33
N PRO A 302 -4.13 1.23 -0.87
CA PRO A 302 -4.72 2.25 -1.73
C PRO A 302 -5.89 2.89 -0.98
N VAL A 303 -5.87 4.22 -0.97
CA VAL A 303 -6.89 5.07 -0.37
C VAL A 303 -7.60 5.87 -1.46
N SER A 304 -8.81 6.34 -1.19
CA SER A 304 -9.49 7.25 -2.11
C SER A 304 -8.82 8.63 -2.13
N ASN A 305 -9.12 9.42 -3.15
CA ASN A 305 -8.73 10.84 -3.22
C ASN A 305 -9.39 11.72 -2.14
N GLN A 306 -10.28 11.15 -1.32
CA GLN A 306 -10.90 11.82 -0.18
C GLN A 306 -10.23 11.45 1.15
N ALA A 307 -9.19 10.62 1.11
CA ALA A 307 -8.46 10.21 2.29
C ALA A 307 -7.77 11.41 2.94
N ARG A 308 -7.82 11.44 4.27
CA ARG A 308 -7.28 12.53 5.09
C ARG A 308 -6.23 12.03 6.06
N VAL A 309 -5.30 12.91 6.43
CA VAL A 309 -4.29 12.67 7.47
C VAL A 309 -4.90 13.00 8.82
N GLU A 310 -5.08 11.97 9.65
CA GLU A 310 -5.47 12.09 11.06
C GLU A 310 -4.26 12.28 11.97
N GLY A 311 -3.07 11.92 11.51
CA GLY A 311 -1.85 12.09 12.29
C GLY A 311 -0.62 11.84 11.44
N PHE A 312 0.43 12.58 11.74
CA PHE A 312 1.74 12.41 11.15
C PHE A 312 2.77 12.61 12.24
N GLU A 313 3.67 11.66 12.38
CA GLU A 313 4.76 11.73 13.34
C GLU A 313 6.04 11.26 12.64
N THR A 314 7.15 11.96 12.84
CA THR A 314 8.45 11.53 12.36
C THR A 314 9.51 11.87 13.39
N VAL A 315 10.46 10.96 13.55
CA VAL A 315 11.62 11.17 14.43
C VAL A 315 12.87 11.13 13.58
N LEU A 316 13.68 12.16 13.69
CA LEU A 316 14.93 12.34 12.97
C LEU A 316 16.10 12.23 13.94
N ALA A 317 17.22 11.68 13.47
CA ALA A 317 18.50 11.80 14.12
C ALA A 317 19.07 13.22 13.94
N GLN A 318 20.08 13.57 14.73
CA GLN A 318 20.76 14.88 14.66
C GLN A 318 21.25 15.26 13.23
N ASN A 319 21.66 14.28 12.44
CA ASN A 319 22.10 14.47 11.05
C ASN A 319 20.94 14.63 10.04
N GLY A 320 19.68 14.59 10.49
CA GLY A 320 18.48 14.66 9.67
C GLY A 320 18.02 13.31 9.09
N GLU A 321 18.69 12.20 9.42
CA GLU A 321 18.25 10.86 9.00
C GLU A 321 16.95 10.47 9.71
N VAL A 322 15.99 9.95 8.96
CA VAL A 322 14.71 9.49 9.50
C VAL A 322 14.91 8.18 10.27
N ILE A 323 14.53 8.17 11.54
CA ILE A 323 14.52 7.00 12.43
C ILE A 323 13.17 6.28 12.35
N GLU A 324 12.08 7.05 12.43
CA GLU A 324 10.70 6.55 12.40
C GLU A 324 9.82 7.52 11.60
N LEU A 325 8.85 6.97 10.86
CA LEU A 325 7.85 7.73 10.11
C LEU A 325 6.48 7.07 10.26
N GLU A 326 5.52 7.76 10.86
CA GLU A 326 4.17 7.28 11.10
C GLU A 326 3.14 8.13 10.33
N PHE A 327 2.28 7.45 9.57
CA PHE A 327 1.12 8.03 8.90
C PHE A 327 -0.16 7.41 9.44
N GLN A 328 -1.04 8.25 9.96
CA GLN A 328 -2.40 7.87 10.34
C GLN A 328 -3.38 8.49 9.36
N LEU A 329 -4.05 7.64 8.60
CA LEU A 329 -4.96 8.04 7.53
C LEU A 329 -6.38 7.56 7.81
N PHE A 330 -7.32 8.34 7.30
CA PHE A 330 -8.74 8.09 7.41
C PHE A 330 -9.40 8.24 6.04
N ASP A 331 -9.98 7.16 5.54
CA ASP A 331 -10.49 7.08 4.17
C ASP A 331 -11.96 6.61 4.13
N PRO A 332 -12.90 7.41 3.59
CA PRO A 332 -14.30 7.01 3.50
C PRO A 332 -14.51 5.83 2.53
N ASP A 333 -15.23 4.79 2.99
CA ASP A 333 -15.74 3.70 2.17
C ASP A 333 -17.10 4.09 1.56
N ALA A 334 -17.43 3.48 0.41
CA ALA A 334 -18.68 3.69 -0.32
C ALA A 334 -19.95 3.41 0.52
N ASN A 335 -19.82 2.62 1.59
CA ASN A 335 -20.90 2.26 2.49
C ASN A 335 -21.09 3.25 3.67
N GLY A 336 -20.43 4.41 3.64
CA GLY A 336 -20.48 5.38 4.73
C GLY A 336 -19.73 4.95 6.00
N ARG A 337 -18.85 3.95 5.87
CA ARG A 337 -17.88 3.51 6.88
C ARG A 337 -16.53 4.13 6.57
N TYR A 338 -15.55 3.94 7.45
CA TYR A 338 -14.22 4.52 7.26
C TYR A 338 -13.13 3.47 7.43
N ASN A 339 -12.14 3.51 6.55
CA ASN A 339 -10.89 2.77 6.69
C ASN A 339 -9.91 3.62 7.48
N ARG A 340 -9.49 3.14 8.65
CA ARG A 340 -8.39 3.72 9.40
C ARG A 340 -7.13 2.94 9.09
N ILE A 341 -6.10 3.64 8.62
CA ILE A 341 -4.83 3.07 8.20
C ILE A 341 -3.75 3.71 9.04
N ASN A 342 -2.98 2.91 9.76
CA ASN A 342 -1.76 3.34 10.43
C ASN A 342 -0.57 2.65 9.74
N ALA A 343 0.35 3.43 9.18
CA ALA A 343 1.57 2.94 8.57
C ALA A 343 2.78 3.51 9.32
N VAL A 344 3.60 2.64 9.90
CA VAL A 344 4.81 3.00 10.64
C VAL A 344 6.03 2.42 9.94
N TYR A 345 6.95 3.28 9.53
CA TYR A 345 8.27 2.91 9.02
C TYR A 345 9.28 2.90 10.17
N HIS A 346 10.07 1.83 10.26
CA HIS A 346 11.19 1.71 11.20
C HIS A 346 12.50 1.61 10.42
N ALA A 347 13.37 2.61 10.55
CA ALA A 347 14.63 2.68 9.82
C ALA A 347 15.59 1.55 10.20
N SER A 348 15.65 1.18 11.49
CA SER A 348 16.53 0.11 11.99
C SER A 348 16.25 -1.26 11.37
N GLU A 349 14.99 -1.51 11.02
CA GLU A 349 14.55 -2.75 10.39
C GLU A 349 14.39 -2.63 8.88
N GLN A 350 14.49 -1.40 8.34
CA GLN A 350 14.12 -1.06 6.97
C GLN A 350 12.75 -1.64 6.62
N SER A 351 11.80 -1.51 7.55
CA SER A 351 10.50 -2.17 7.49
C SER A 351 9.36 -1.18 7.64
N VAL A 352 8.21 -1.50 7.06
CA VAL A 352 6.96 -0.78 7.30
C VAL A 352 5.95 -1.75 7.88
N THR A 353 5.34 -1.33 8.98
CA THR A 353 4.18 -1.97 9.59
C THR A 353 2.93 -1.21 9.19
N LEU A 354 1.99 -1.90 8.55
CA LEU A 354 0.68 -1.38 8.22
C LEU A 354 -0.38 -2.06 9.06
N LYS A 355 -1.22 -1.26 9.71
CA LYS A 355 -2.44 -1.70 10.38
C LYS A 355 -3.62 -1.05 9.69
N ARG A 356 -4.55 -1.88 9.21
CA ARG A 356 -5.82 -1.41 8.64
C ARG A 356 -6.99 -1.92 9.47
N SER A 357 -7.89 -1.02 9.81
CA SER A 357 -9.12 -1.34 10.52
C SER A 357 -10.30 -0.60 9.88
N LEU A 358 -11.50 -1.16 10.06
CA LEU A 358 -12.72 -0.55 9.58
C LEU A 358 -13.54 -0.04 10.77
N THR A 359 -13.99 1.20 10.71
CA THR A 359 -14.77 1.84 11.77
C THR A 359 -16.01 2.54 11.22
N ASN A 360 -17.04 2.65 12.06
CA ASN A 360 -18.23 3.47 11.81
C ASN A 360 -18.11 4.86 12.47
N GLU A 361 -17.06 5.07 13.27
CA GLU A 361 -16.80 6.35 13.91
C GLU A 361 -16.44 7.38 12.85
N LYS A 362 -17.20 8.47 12.79
CA LYS A 362 -16.86 9.61 11.94
C LYS A 362 -15.62 10.29 12.48
N LEU A 363 -14.78 10.79 11.56
CA LEU A 363 -13.70 11.70 11.93
C LEU A 363 -14.30 12.86 12.73
N GLN A 364 -13.81 13.06 13.95
CA GLN A 364 -14.29 14.17 14.79
C GLN A 364 -13.78 15.53 14.30
N TYR A 365 -12.81 15.55 13.37
CA TYR A 365 -12.08 16.75 12.96
C TYR A 365 -12.30 17.07 11.48
N SER A 366 -13.06 18.13 11.17
CA SER A 366 -13.40 18.54 9.80
C SER A 366 -12.23 19.21 9.04
N GLY A 367 -11.16 19.60 9.73
CA GLY A 367 -10.03 20.36 9.16
C GLY A 367 -8.79 19.56 8.79
N ALA A 368 -8.86 18.22 8.79
CA ALA A 368 -7.73 17.36 8.42
C ALA A 368 -7.32 17.53 6.94
N PHE A 369 -6.02 17.53 6.64
CA PHE A 369 -5.51 17.63 5.28
C PHE A 369 -5.94 16.44 4.41
N LEU A 370 -6.15 16.67 3.12
CA LEU A 370 -6.09 15.58 2.15
C LEU A 370 -4.69 14.96 2.17
N ALA A 371 -4.62 13.64 2.08
CA ALA A 371 -3.37 12.91 2.25
C ALA A 371 -2.30 13.31 1.22
N ASP A 372 -2.67 13.39 -0.05
CA ASP A 372 -1.75 13.80 -1.12
C ASP A 372 -1.29 15.26 -0.95
N ASP A 373 -2.19 16.16 -0.57
CA ASP A 373 -1.85 17.57 -0.35
C ASP A 373 -0.85 17.74 0.81
N PHE A 374 -1.03 16.98 1.90
CA PHE A 374 -0.12 17.01 3.03
C PHE A 374 1.29 16.55 2.64
N VAL A 375 1.39 15.39 1.98
CA VAL A 375 2.67 14.82 1.56
C VAL A 375 3.39 15.75 0.58
N ASN A 376 2.66 16.35 -0.36
CA ASN A 376 3.21 17.35 -1.27
C ASN A 376 3.79 18.56 -0.52
N ARG A 377 3.08 19.05 0.51
CA ARG A 377 3.57 20.16 1.35
C ARG A 377 4.82 19.79 2.14
N VAL A 378 4.88 18.58 2.72
CA VAL A 378 6.08 18.09 3.43
C VAL A 378 7.31 18.15 2.51
N GLN A 379 7.15 17.77 1.25
CA GLN A 379 8.24 17.78 0.27
C GLN A 379 8.60 19.20 -0.19
N GLN A 380 7.60 19.97 -0.67
CA GLN A 380 7.82 21.30 -1.26
C GLN A 380 8.42 22.29 -0.26
N LEU A 381 8.00 22.20 1.00
CA LEU A 381 8.43 23.11 2.07
C LEU A 381 9.61 22.55 2.86
N GLU A 382 10.15 21.41 2.43
CA GLU A 382 11.26 20.70 3.07
C GLU A 382 11.07 20.56 4.59
N LEU A 383 9.85 20.20 5.03
CA LEU A 383 9.48 20.25 6.45
C LEU A 383 10.37 19.35 7.32
N LEU A 384 10.96 18.29 6.75
CA LEU A 384 11.91 17.43 7.45
C LEU A 384 13.24 18.12 7.81
N LYS A 385 13.49 19.34 7.33
CA LYS A 385 14.66 20.16 7.70
C LYS A 385 14.36 21.14 8.83
N LEU A 386 13.11 21.20 9.31
CA LEU A 386 12.76 22.05 10.44
C LEU A 386 13.49 21.58 11.69
N LYS A 387 13.90 22.56 12.51
CA LYS A 387 14.62 22.32 13.77
C LYS A 387 13.80 22.86 14.94
N PRO A 388 13.91 22.22 16.13
CA PRO A 388 13.38 22.78 17.36
C PRO A 388 14.20 24.03 17.76
N ALA A 389 13.71 24.75 18.76
CA ALA A 389 14.48 25.84 19.36
C ALA A 389 15.71 25.29 20.11
N GLY A 390 16.60 26.16 20.61
CA GLY A 390 17.56 25.75 21.64
C GLY A 390 18.87 25.05 21.21
N GLY A 391 19.16 24.90 19.92
CA GLY A 391 20.48 24.47 19.43
C GLY A 391 20.52 23.06 18.85
N GLU A 392 21.63 22.35 19.04
CA GLU A 392 21.84 21.02 18.45
C GLU A 392 21.30 19.92 19.37
N HIS A 393 20.31 19.19 18.87
CA HIS A 393 19.61 18.13 19.61
C HIS A 393 19.91 16.75 19.02
N ARG A 394 19.93 15.73 19.87
CA ARG A 394 20.20 14.35 19.44
C ARG A 394 19.11 13.81 18.51
N TYR A 395 17.87 14.22 18.79
CA TYR A 395 16.68 13.81 18.07
C TYR A 395 15.82 15.04 17.78
N VAL A 396 15.10 15.00 16.67
CA VAL A 396 14.09 15.99 16.31
C VAL A 396 12.81 15.24 15.99
N MET A 397 11.72 15.61 16.65
CA MET A 397 10.39 15.07 16.38
C MET A 397 9.55 16.11 15.66
N LEU A 398 8.80 15.68 14.65
CA LEU A 398 7.76 16.48 14.02
C LEU A 398 6.44 15.75 14.18
N GLU A 399 5.44 16.42 14.74
CA GLU A 399 4.12 15.87 15.04
C GLU A 399 3.02 16.78 14.50
N LEU A 400 2.13 16.25 13.67
CA LEU A 400 0.96 16.95 13.18
C LEU A 400 -0.19 16.78 14.17
N ASP A 401 -0.63 17.89 14.73
CA ASP A 401 -1.88 17.97 15.48
C ASP A 401 -3.05 18.04 14.47
N PRO A 402 -3.91 17.02 14.39
CA PRO A 402 -5.01 17.00 13.44
C PRO A 402 -6.12 18.01 13.77
N LEU A 403 -6.08 18.63 14.95
CA LEU A 403 -7.07 19.59 15.36
C LEU A 403 -6.87 20.91 14.61
N HIS A 404 -7.82 21.22 13.73
CA HIS A 404 -7.97 22.58 13.23
C HIS A 404 -8.66 23.41 14.32
N GLY A 405 -7.89 24.28 14.97
CA GLY A 405 -8.27 24.91 16.22
C GLY A 405 -7.73 26.32 16.36
N SER A 406 -8.21 27.03 17.37
CA SER A 406 -7.73 28.36 17.74
C SER A 406 -6.58 28.24 18.74
N TYR A 407 -5.42 28.79 18.40
CA TYR A 407 -4.19 28.70 19.17
C TYR A 407 -3.77 30.09 19.68
N ALA A 408 -3.51 30.20 20.99
CA ALA A 408 -3.19 31.45 21.68
C ALA A 408 -1.87 31.35 22.50
N MET A 409 -0.95 30.49 22.08
CA MET A 409 0.30 30.16 22.78
C MET A 409 1.32 31.30 22.69
N LYS A 410 1.29 32.22 23.66
CA LYS A 410 2.19 33.38 23.73
C LYS A 410 3.54 33.03 24.34
N ASN A 411 4.58 33.77 23.95
CA ASN A 411 5.98 33.55 24.34
C ASN A 411 6.56 32.21 23.84
N GLU A 412 5.95 31.61 22.82
CA GLU A 412 6.47 30.43 22.13
C GLU A 412 6.99 30.81 20.74
N SER A 413 7.79 29.94 20.15
CA SER A 413 8.28 30.14 18.77
C SER A 413 7.18 29.72 17.79
N ASN A 414 6.47 30.71 17.24
CA ASN A 414 5.32 30.52 16.38
C ASN A 414 5.63 30.94 14.94
N PHE A 415 5.34 30.08 13.97
CA PHE A 415 5.57 30.33 12.55
C PHE A 415 4.34 29.98 11.72
N GLY A 416 4.03 30.81 10.73
CA GLY A 416 3.06 30.50 9.69
C GLY A 416 3.73 29.83 8.51
N VAL A 417 2.98 28.95 7.85
CA VAL A 417 3.44 28.20 6.68
C VAL A 417 2.45 28.36 5.54
N ASP A 418 2.91 28.93 4.43
CA ASP A 418 2.14 29.10 3.20
C ASP A 418 2.93 28.64 1.96
N GLU A 419 2.41 28.93 0.77
CA GLU A 419 3.06 28.55 -0.51
C GLU A 419 4.39 29.26 -0.75
N LYS A 420 4.66 30.38 -0.06
CA LYS A 420 5.90 31.16 -0.18
C LYS A 420 6.96 30.72 0.82
N GLY A 421 6.59 29.93 1.82
CA GLY A 421 7.49 29.33 2.79
C GLY A 421 7.06 29.58 4.24
N VAL A 422 8.04 29.71 5.11
CA VAL A 422 7.86 29.87 6.56
C VAL A 422 8.07 31.33 6.95
N TYR A 423 7.16 31.89 7.77
CA TYR A 423 7.26 33.26 8.29
C TYR A 423 6.94 33.33 9.79
N PRO A 424 7.56 34.24 10.56
CA PRO A 424 7.30 34.34 11.99
C PRO A 424 5.91 34.92 12.30
N ILE A 425 5.31 34.48 13.42
CA ILE A 425 4.05 34.99 13.98
C ILE A 425 4.33 35.59 15.36
N GLY A 426 4.03 36.87 15.54
CA GLY A 426 4.16 37.58 16.81
C GLY A 426 2.98 37.32 17.76
N ASP A 427 3.19 37.56 19.06
CA ASP A 427 2.19 37.38 20.12
C ASP A 427 0.92 38.24 19.92
N GLU A 428 1.05 39.36 19.21
CA GLU A 428 -0.04 40.27 18.85
C GLU A 428 -0.93 39.75 17.72
N GLN A 429 -0.46 38.78 16.94
CA GLN A 429 -1.22 38.14 15.87
C GLN A 429 -2.03 36.94 16.38
N LEU A 430 -1.82 36.52 17.63
CA LEU A 430 -2.56 35.45 18.29
C LEU A 430 -3.85 35.98 18.96
N PRO A 431 -4.96 35.19 18.99
CA PRO A 431 -5.04 33.81 18.55
C PRO A 431 -5.23 33.66 17.03
N ILE A 432 -4.74 32.55 16.49
CA ILE A 432 -4.93 32.16 15.09
C ILE A 432 -5.69 30.84 15.01
N THR A 433 -6.52 30.69 13.98
CA THR A 433 -7.20 29.42 13.68
C THR A 433 -6.46 28.73 12.55
N ALA A 434 -5.89 27.56 12.81
CA ALA A 434 -4.98 26.87 11.90
C ALA A 434 -4.92 25.36 12.20
N THR A 435 -4.18 24.62 11.37
CA THR A 435 -3.71 23.27 11.70
C THR A 435 -2.24 23.36 12.11
N ARG A 436 -1.84 22.64 13.16
CA ARG A 436 -0.54 22.83 13.81
C ARG A 436 0.38 21.63 13.58
N LEU A 437 1.62 21.89 13.21
CA LEU A 437 2.73 20.94 13.25
C LEU A 437 3.69 21.40 14.35
N ILE A 438 4.00 20.52 15.27
CA ILE A 438 4.91 20.76 16.38
C ILE A 438 6.26 20.18 15.99
N VAL A 439 7.33 20.95 16.21
CA VAL A 439 8.70 20.48 16.07
C VAL A 439 9.40 20.62 17.42
N CYS A 440 9.88 19.53 17.98
CA CYS A 440 10.49 19.52 19.30
C CYS A 440 11.67 18.56 19.40
N ALA A 441 12.42 18.67 20.50
CA ALA A 441 13.54 17.80 20.83
C ALA A 441 13.12 16.79 21.91
N PRO A 442 12.83 15.51 21.55
CA PRO A 442 12.49 14.52 22.54
C PRO A 442 13.73 14.07 23.32
N GLN A 443 13.60 13.92 24.65
CA GLN A 443 14.71 13.46 25.50
C GLN A 443 15.15 12.00 25.21
N SER A 444 14.25 11.19 24.65
CA SER A 444 14.53 9.81 24.25
C SER A 444 13.62 9.35 23.11
N LEU A 445 13.85 8.16 22.56
CA LEU A 445 12.97 7.56 21.55
C LEU A 445 11.69 6.92 22.15
N ASP A 446 11.47 7.03 23.46
CA ASP A 446 10.22 6.62 24.08
C ASP A 446 9.11 7.62 23.69
N LYS A 447 7.98 7.11 23.19
CA LYS A 447 6.79 7.92 22.82
C LYS A 447 6.22 8.70 24.01
N MET A 448 6.57 8.33 25.25
CA MET A 448 6.17 9.08 26.46
C MET A 448 7.21 10.11 26.91
N SER A 449 8.31 10.29 26.18
CA SER A 449 9.35 11.24 26.56
C SER A 449 8.87 12.68 26.44
N ALA A 450 9.30 13.52 27.36
CA ALA A 450 9.02 14.95 27.30
C ALA A 450 9.71 15.55 26.08
N CYS A 451 9.01 16.46 25.41
CA CYS A 451 9.58 17.32 24.38
C CYS A 451 10.09 18.62 25.01
N GLU A 452 11.26 19.04 24.55
CA GLU A 452 11.86 20.33 24.88
C GLU A 452 11.95 21.20 23.62
N ASP A 453 12.03 22.52 23.83
CA ASP A 453 12.30 23.50 22.79
C ASP A 453 11.28 23.49 21.62
N ASP A 454 10.01 23.38 21.97
CA ASP A 454 8.91 23.29 21.01
C ASP A 454 8.81 24.54 20.10
N VAL A 455 8.60 24.28 18.82
CA VAL A 455 8.31 25.27 17.79
C VAL A 455 7.02 24.90 17.08
N ASN A 456 6.08 25.84 17.00
CA ASN A 456 4.78 25.63 16.39
C ASN A 456 4.77 26.18 14.96
N TYR A 457 4.38 25.34 14.00
CA TYR A 457 4.18 25.70 12.59
C TYR A 457 2.70 25.58 12.24
N TYR A 458 2.11 26.68 11.79
CA TYR A 458 0.69 26.81 11.54
C TYR A 458 0.40 26.85 10.05
N PHE A 459 -0.44 25.93 9.61
CA PHE A 459 -0.89 25.79 8.23
C PHE A 459 -2.35 26.22 8.09
N ASN A 460 -2.73 26.62 6.88
CA ASN A 460 -4.11 27.00 6.53
C ASN A 460 -4.68 28.04 7.51
N ILE A 461 -3.88 29.05 7.86
CA ILE A 461 -4.28 30.11 8.79
C ILE A 461 -5.48 30.86 8.20
N VAL A 462 -6.58 30.92 8.96
CA VAL A 462 -7.75 31.72 8.60
C VAL A 462 -7.58 33.09 9.26
N GLU A 463 -7.27 34.12 8.46
CA GLU A 463 -7.17 35.49 8.96
C GLU A 463 -8.53 35.99 9.46
N GLY A 464 -8.56 36.46 10.71
CA GLY A 464 -9.72 37.13 11.28
C GLY A 464 -10.73 36.21 11.96
N GLY A 465 -10.27 35.33 12.86
CA GLY A 465 -11.14 34.57 13.76
C GLY A 465 -12.07 35.47 14.58
N MET A 466 -13.23 35.82 14.01
CA MET A 466 -14.37 36.28 14.77
C MET A 466 -14.90 35.10 15.58
N ARG A 467 -15.16 35.39 16.85
CA ARG A 467 -15.97 34.60 17.78
C ARG A 467 -17.19 34.01 17.04
N GLU A 468 -17.26 32.68 16.98
CA GLU A 468 -18.56 31.99 17.02
C GLU A 468 -18.87 31.59 18.46
#